data_AF-A0A7Y3H0E2-F1
#
_entry.id   AF-A0A7Y3H0E2-F1
#
_cell.length_a   1.000
_cell.length_b   1.000
_cell.length_c   1.000
_cell.angle_alpha   90.00
_cell.angle_beta   90.00
_cell.angle_gamma   90.00
#
_symmetry.space_group_name_H-M   'P 1'
#
loop_
_entity.id
_entity.type
_entity.pdbx_description
1 polymer ?
#
loop_
_entity_poly.entity_id
_entity_poly.type
_entity_poly.pdbx_seq_one_letter_code
_entity_poly.pdbx_strand_id
1 'polypeptide(L)' 'TDIFDGAALVPGNEVAGPAVVETVATSVVVHPGQKLRLDAYGNFEILAQSS' A
#
# COMPACT_ATOMS: atom_id res chain seq x y z
N THR A 1 -12.63 -5.21 -2.65
CA THR A 1 -11.37 -4.83 -1.99
C THR A 1 -10.31 -5.71 -2.56
N ASP A 2 -9.31 -5.11 -3.18
CA ASP A 2 -8.23 -5.86 -3.81
C ASP A 2 -7.19 -6.23 -2.76
N ILE A 3 -6.57 -7.40 -2.92
CA ILE A 3 -5.52 -7.91 -2.03
C ILE A 3 -4.24 -8.02 -2.84
N PHE A 4 -3.17 -7.40 -2.35
CA PHE A 4 -1.86 -7.39 -2.97
C PHE A 4 -0.86 -8.15 -2.10
N ASP A 5 0.03 -8.91 -2.75
CA ASP A 5 1.22 -9.44 -2.09
C ASP A 5 2.26 -8.31 -1.98
N GLY A 6 2.49 -7.86 -0.74
CA GLY A 6 3.44 -6.81 -0.42
C GLY A 6 4.90 -7.18 -0.74
N ALA A 7 5.24 -8.47 -0.80
CA ALA A 7 6.58 -8.91 -1.20
C ALA A 7 6.83 -8.78 -2.71
N ALA A 8 5.77 -8.66 -3.51
CA ALA A 8 5.86 -8.43 -4.96
C ALA A 8 5.94 -6.94 -5.33
N LEU A 9 5.71 -6.03 -4.36
CA LEU A 9 5.81 -4.59 -4.59
C LEU A 9 7.28 -4.16 -4.64
N VAL A 10 7.56 -3.20 -5.51
CA VAL A 10 8.89 -2.58 -5.65
C VAL A 10 8.83 -1.08 -5.35
N PRO A 11 9.95 -0.45 -4.94
CA PRO A 11 10.02 0.98 -4.73
C PRO A 11 9.40 1.79 -5.87
N GLY A 12 8.54 2.74 -5.52
CA GLY A 12 7.77 3.57 -6.45
C GLY A 12 6.39 3.00 -6.81
N ASN A 13 6.07 1.75 -6.45
CA ASN A 13 4.69 1.26 -6.57
C ASN A 13 3.74 2.04 -5.66
N GLU A 14 2.53 2.27 -6.17
CA GLU A 14 1.43 2.87 -5.42
C GLU A 14 0.20 1.95 -5.49
N VAL A 15 -0.53 1.87 -4.39
CA VAL A 15 -1.79 1.13 -4.28
C VAL A 15 -2.87 2.10 -3.82
N ALA A 16 -3.87 2.34 -4.66
CA ALA A 16 -5.03 3.15 -4.30
C ALA A 16 -6.00 2.34 -3.44
N GLY A 17 -6.50 2.92 -2.36
CA GLY A 17 -7.55 2.31 -1.55
C GLY A 17 -8.93 2.39 -2.24
N PRO A 18 -9.88 1.51 -1.90
CA PRO A 18 -9.80 0.49 -0.85
C PRO A 18 -9.02 -0.78 -1.26
N ALA A 19 -7.98 -1.12 -0.49
CA ALA A 19 -7.14 -2.28 -0.72
C ALA A 19 -6.54 -2.85 0.57
N VAL A 20 -6.05 -4.08 0.52
CA VAL A 20 -5.23 -4.71 1.57
C VAL A 20 -3.90 -5.15 0.95
N VAL A 21 -2.80 -4.83 1.60
CA VAL A 21 -1.47 -5.33 1.24
C VAL A 21 -1.02 -6.31 2.32
N GLU A 22 -0.83 -7.57 1.96
CA GLU A 22 -0.39 -8.60 2.90
C GLU A 22 1.12 -8.83 2.76
N THR A 23 1.80 -8.94 3.89
CA THR A 23 3.19 -9.38 3.97
C THR A 23 3.27 -10.64 4.83
N VAL A 24 4.47 -11.21 4.94
CA VAL A 24 4.71 -12.43 5.73
C VAL A 24 4.24 -12.28 7.19
N ALA A 25 4.33 -11.10 7.78
CA ALA A 25 4.08 -10.90 9.22
C ALA A 25 3.00 -9.84 9.55
N THR A 26 2.52 -9.08 8.56
CA THR A 26 1.58 -7.97 8.76
C THR A 26 0.69 -7.77 7.56
N SER A 27 -0.53 -7.28 7.80
CA SER A 27 -1.45 -6.82 6.77
C SER A 27 -1.68 -5.32 6.93
N VAL A 28 -1.59 -4.58 5.82
CA VAL A 28 -1.81 -3.14 5.78
C VAL A 28 -3.14 -2.87 5.07
N VAL A 29 -4.06 -2.17 5.74
CA VAL A 29 -5.34 -1.77 5.16
C VAL A 29 -5.20 -0.35 4.62
N VAL A 30 -5.51 -0.16 3.33
CA VAL A 30 -5.58 1.14 2.66
C VAL A 30 -7.04 1.50 2.49
N HIS A 31 -7.54 2.49 3.24
CA HIS A 31 -8.95 2.87 3.21
C HIS A 31 -9.30 3.70 1.95
N PRO A 32 -10.60 3.84 1.61
CA PRO A 32 -11.02 4.76 0.55
C PRO A 32 -10.48 6.18 0.77
N GLY A 33 -10.01 6.82 -0.30
CA GLY A 33 -9.39 8.15 -0.23
C GLY A 33 -7.97 8.13 0.35
N GLN A 34 -7.35 6.96 0.49
CA GLN A 34 -5.93 6.83 0.81
C GLN A 34 -5.18 6.15 -0.33
N LYS A 35 -3.86 6.31 -0.33
CA LYS A 35 -2.94 5.46 -1.08
C LYS A 35 -1.81 4.97 -0.21
N LEU A 36 -1.34 3.77 -0.51
CA LEU A 36 -0.06 3.26 -0.05
C LEU A 36 1.00 3.51 -1.13
N ARG A 37 2.19 3.92 -0.71
CA ARG A 37 3.39 4.02 -1.57
C ARG A 37 4.51 3.22 -0.93
N LEU A 38 5.26 2.47 -1.74
CA LEU A 38 6.54 1.90 -1.32
C LEU A 38 7.66 2.89 -1.64
N ASP A 39 8.32 3.43 -0.62
CA ASP A 39 9.42 4.38 -0.80
C ASP A 39 10.71 3.70 -1.30
N ALA A 40 11.76 4.49 -1.50
CA ALA A 40 13.06 3.99 -1.96
C ALA A 40 13.82 3.15 -0.90
N TYR A 41 13.41 3.23 0.37
CA TYR A 41 14.02 2.52 1.49
C TYR A 41 13.28 1.23 1.84
N GLY A 42 12.16 0.93 1.18
CA GLY A 42 11.35 -0.25 1.43
C GLY A 42 10.25 -0.05 2.48
N ASN A 43 9.94 1.19 2.86
CA ASN A 43 8.86 1.49 3.78
C ASN A 43 7.53 1.67 3.04
N PHE A 44 6.46 1.19 3.66
CA PHE A 44 5.09 1.53 3.25
C PHE A 44 4.65 2.84 3.90
N GLU A 45 4.33 3.84 3.10
CA GLU A 45 3.76 5.12 3.51
C GLU A 45 2.27 5.16 3.17
N ILE A 46 1.41 5.54 4.14
CA ILE A 46 0.00 5.82 3.89
C ILE A 46 -0.21 7.33 3.78
N LEU A 47 -0.79 7.75 2.65
CA LEU A 47 -1.06 9.14 2.32
C LEU A 47 -2.56 9.32 2.09
N ALA A 48 -3.11 10.44 2.54
CA ALA A 48 -4.43 10.87 2.10
C ALA A 48 -4.36 11.25 0.61
N GLN A 49 -5.35 10.82 -0.18
CA GLN A 49 -5.55 11.30 -1.54
C GLN A 49 -6.46 12.53 -1.49
N SER A 50 -5.88 13.70 -1.74
CA SER A 50 -6.67 14.90 -2.04
C SER A 50 -7.23 14.78 -3.46
N SER A 51 -8.53 15.08 -3.61
CA SER A 51 -9.22 15.11 -4.91
C SER A 51 -8.70 16.20 -5.83
#